data_AF-A0A9P5TGP2-F1
#
_entry.id   AF-A0A9P5TGP2-F1
#
_cell.length_a   1.000
_cell.length_b   1.000
_cell.length_c   1.000
_cell.angle_alpha   90.00
_cell.angle_beta   90.00
_cell.angle_gamma   90.00
#
_symmetry.space_group_name_H-M   'P 1'
#
loop_
_entity.id
_entity.type
_entity.pdbx_description
1 polymer ?
#
loop_
_entity_poly.entity_id
_entity_poly.type
_entity_poly.pdbx_seq_one_letter_code
_entity_poly.pdbx_strand_id
1 'polypeptide(L)' 'VHHLPVVHCTCRRAEDDILFLEMGLFPASFDRIRTVFTFNVLTDFRLSNLECKTSAYQYYQKL' A
#
# COMPACT_ATOMS: atom_id res chain seq x y z
N VAL A 1 -7.35 -9.45 -2.44
CA VAL A 1 -7.09 -8.37 -1.42
C VAL A 1 -7.30 -8.90 0.01
N HIS A 2 -6.53 -8.42 1.01
CA HIS A 2 -6.71 -8.80 2.42
C HIS A 2 -7.07 -7.60 3.30
N HIS A 3 -8.03 -7.79 4.21
CA HIS A 3 -8.42 -6.81 5.22
C HIS A 3 -7.96 -7.31 6.58
N LEU A 4 -6.91 -6.70 7.13
CA LEU A 4 -6.31 -7.10 8.39
C LEU A 4 -6.27 -5.91 9.36
N PRO A 5 -6.50 -6.12 10.67
CA PRO A 5 -6.28 -5.09 11.67
C PRO A 5 -4.77 -4.84 11.79
N VAL A 6 -4.38 -3.56 11.80
CA VAL A 6 -3.00 -3.16 12.08
C VAL A 6 -2.90 -2.77 13.55
N VAL A 7 -1.98 -3.41 14.27
CA VAL A 7 -1.68 -3.09 15.66
C VAL A 7 -0.33 -2.38 15.71
N HIS A 8 -0.33 -1.15 16.19
CA HIS A 8 0.89 -0.35 16.32
C HIS A 8 1.63 -0.79 17.58
N CYS A 9 2.92 -1.15 17.44
CA CYS A 9 3.76 -1.38 18.61
C CYS A 9 4.19 -0.03 19.19
N THR A 10 3.96 0.18 20.49
CA THR A 10 4.44 1.38 21.21
C THR A 10 5.91 1.29 21.61
N CYS A 11 6.56 0.15 21.32
CA CYS A 11 7.95 -0.13 21.66
C CYS A 11 8.95 0.79 20.94
N ARG A 12 8.62 1.27 19.74
CA ARG A 12 9.47 2.13 18.94
C ARG A 12 8.64 3.33 18.50
N ARG A 13 9.07 4.54 18.88
CA ARG A 13 8.39 5.78 18.51
C ARG A 13 8.85 6.20 17.11
N ALA A 14 8.37 5.47 16.10
CA ALA A 14 8.56 5.78 14.69
C ALA A 14 7.25 6.29 14.09
N GLU A 15 7.34 7.08 13.02
CA GLU A 15 6.17 7.47 12.23
C GLU A 15 5.62 6.24 11.49
N ASP A 16 4.29 6.19 11.33
CA ASP A 16 3.60 4.99 10.80
C ASP A 16 4.08 4.65 9.38
N ASP A 17 4.30 5.66 8.54
CA ASP A 17 4.80 5.51 7.18
C ASP A 17 6.20 4.85 7.14
N ILE A 18 7.10 5.23 8.03
CA ILE A 18 8.42 4.61 8.18
C ILE A 18 8.26 3.14 8.58
N LEU A 19 7.39 2.84 9.55
CA LEU A 19 7.15 1.47 9.99
C LEU A 19 6.64 0.58 8.85
N PHE A 20 5.69 1.07 8.04
CA PHE A 20 5.21 0.32 6.88
C PHE A 20 6.33 0.09 5.85
N LEU A 21 7.15 1.10 5.58
CA LEU A 21 8.28 0.97 4.65
C LEU A 21 9.30 -0.07 5.14
N GLU A 22 9.63 -0.09 6.44
CA GLU A 22 10.48 -1.13 7.04
C GLU A 22 9.89 -2.54 6.87
N MET A 23 8.56 -2.66 6.85
CA MET A 23 7.84 -3.92 6.60
C MET A 23 7.69 -4.26 5.10
N GLY A 24 8.25 -3.47 4.19
CA GLY A 24 8.11 -3.67 2.74
C GLY A 24 6.74 -3.28 2.19
N LEU A 25 6.01 -2.44 2.93
CA LEU A 25 4.68 -1.95 2.61
C LEU A 25 4.71 -0.45 2.31
N PHE A 26 4.00 -0.04 1.27
CA PHE A 26 3.90 1.35 0.86
C PHE A 26 2.49 1.89 1.11
N PRO A 27 2.32 2.97 1.87
CA PRO A 27 1.00 3.52 2.17
C PRO A 27 0.35 4.18 0.95
N ALA A 28 -0.96 4.04 0.83
CA ALA A 28 -1.75 4.70 -0.23
C ALA A 28 -1.95 6.22 0.02
N SER A 29 -1.80 6.66 1.27
CA SER A 29 -1.95 8.03 1.74
C SER A 29 -1.10 8.20 3.00
N PHE A 30 -0.47 9.37 3.18
CA PHE A 30 0.38 9.64 4.34
C PHE A 30 -0.38 10.32 5.51
N ASP A 31 -1.48 11.03 5.23
CA ASP A 31 -2.26 11.69 6.29
C ASP A 31 -3.06 10.69 7.14
N ARG A 32 -3.61 9.66 6.48
CA ARG A 32 -4.38 8.61 7.14
C ARG A 32 -4.23 7.29 6.40
N ILE A 33 -3.26 6.50 6.84
CA ILE A 33 -2.95 5.20 6.27
C ILE A 33 -4.08 4.22 6.59
N ARG A 34 -4.87 3.85 5.58
CA ARG A 34 -5.90 2.79 5.67
C ARG A 34 -5.64 1.61 4.73
N THR A 35 -4.82 1.85 3.71
CA THR A 35 -4.49 0.89 2.67
C THR A 35 -2.99 0.96 2.45
N VAL A 36 -2.37 -0.20 2.34
CA VAL A 36 -0.95 -0.36 2.05
C VAL A 36 -0.80 -1.35 0.90
N PHE A 37 0.26 -1.17 0.13
CA PHE A 37 0.60 -2.02 -1.01
C PHE A 37 1.95 -2.68 -0.77
N THR A 38 2.12 -3.91 -1.25
CA THR A 38 3.46 -4.44 -1.44
C THR A 38 4.12 -3.78 -2.66
N PHE A 39 5.44 -3.69 -2.67
CA PHE A 39 6.17 -3.14 -3.82
C PHE A 39 5.92 -3.91 -5.13
N ASN A 40 5.64 -5.22 -5.05
CA ASN A 40 5.29 -6.03 -6.23
C ASN A 40 3.95 -5.58 -6.82
N VAL A 41 2.93 -5.36 -5.97
CA VAL A 41 1.62 -4.87 -6.43
C VAL A 41 1.72 -3.46 -6.99
N LEU A 42 2.54 -2.58 -6.41
CA LEU A 42 2.81 -1.25 -6.96
C LEU A 42 3.46 -1.29 -8.33
N THR A 43 4.41 -2.21 -8.53
CA THR A 43 5.09 -2.38 -9.82
C THR A 43 4.11 -2.86 -10.89
N ASP A 44 3.29 -3.87 -10.60
CA ASP A 44 2.26 -4.37 -11.54
C ASP A 44 1.18 -3.31 -11.82
N PHE A 45 0.77 -2.55 -10.80
CA PHE A 45 -0.15 -1.42 -10.98
C PHE A 45 0.43 -0.36 -11.91
N ARG A 46 1.71 0.03 -11.71
CA ARG A 46 2.39 1.01 -12.53
C ARG A 46 2.47 0.57 -13.99
N LEU A 47 2.79 -0.70 -14.24
CA LEU A 47 2.81 -1.26 -15.60
C LEU A 47 1.43 -1.22 -16.24
N SER A 48 0.40 -1.70 -15.53
CA SER A 48 -0.99 -1.67 -15.99
C SER A 48 -1.48 -0.24 -16.28
N ASN A 49 -1.07 0.72 -15.45
CA ASN A 49 -1.41 2.13 -15.65
C ASN A 49 -0.72 2.71 -16.90
N LEU A 50 0.56 2.38 -17.15
CA LEU A 50 1.31 2.86 -18.31
C LEU A 50 0.82 2.25 -19.62
N GLU A 51 0.54 0.94 -19.64
CA GLU A 51 0.16 0.22 -20.86
C GLU A 51 -1.31 0.45 -21.24
N CYS A 52 -2.19 0.41 -20.25
CA CYS A 52 -3.64 0.32 -20.48
C CYS A 52 -4.43 1.50 -19.90
N LYS A 53 -3.75 2.49 -19.30
CA LYS A 53 -4.39 3.59 -18.54
C LYS A 53 -5.33 3.08 -17.45
N THR A 54 -5.03 1.89 -16.90
CA THR A 54 -5.83 1.29 -15.85
C THR A 54 -5.83 2.20 -14.62
N SER A 55 -7.02 2.63 -14.21
CA SER A 55 -7.20 3.37 -12.96
C SER A 55 -6.97 2.47 -11.75
N ALA A 56 -6.65 3.06 -10.59
CA ALA A 56 -6.49 2.30 -9.34
C ALA A 56 -7.74 1.48 -9.00
N TYR A 57 -8.95 2.00 -9.31
CA TYR A 57 -10.21 1.29 -9.09
C TYR A 57 -10.34 0.06 -9.99
N GLN A 58 -10.10 0.19 -11.29
CA GLN A 58 -10.15 -0.93 -12.23
C GLN A 58 -9.09 -2.00 -11.88
N TYR A 59 -7.90 -1.57 -11.49
CA TYR A 59 -6.85 -2.46 -11.04
C TYR A 59 -7.25 -3.19 -9.76
N TYR A 60 -7.87 -2.51 -8.81
CA TYR A 60 -8.41 -3.13 -7.59
C TYR A 60 -9.49 -4.17 -7.90
N GLN A 61 -10.39 -3.92 -8.87
CA GLN A 61 -11.42 -4.88 -9.28
C GLN A 61 -10.86 -6.18 -9.89
N LYS A 62 -9.59 -6.17 -10.35
CA LYS A 62 -8.88 -7.35 -10.87
C LYS A 62 -8.29 -8.23 -9.74
N LEU A 63 -8.06 -7.67 -8.54
CA LEU A 63 -7.36 -8.31 -7.40
C LEU A 63 -8.29 -9.02 -6.40
#